data_AF-A0A1M3Q4W2-F1
#
_entry.id   AF-A0A1M3Q4W2-F1
#
_cell.length_a   1.000
_cell.length_b   1.000
_cell.length_c   1.000
_cell.angle_alpha   90.00
_cell.angle_beta   90.00
_cell.angle_gamma   90.00
#
_symmetry.space_group_name_H-M   'P 1'
#
loop_
_entity.id
_entity.type
_entity.pdbx_description
1 polymer ?
#
loop_
_entity_poly.entity_id
_entity_poly.type
_entity_poly.pdbx_seq_one_letter_code
_entity_poly.pdbx_strand_id
1 'polypeptide(L)'
;MNKAGLLPKLRLGIKNGGRVTPTGPHKVKIVEDKLVKKLNTEGVEEFFVRYVFEENGQRMQYDCHMKAKVGNDPHYLVQALAEVEPGEELILEMKKAGVKSYIEVTRVALGQKETVEADDDGSPGEMTFQDEPNLE
;
A
#
# COMPACT_ATOMS: atom_id res chain seq x y z
N MET A 1 -15.28 -6.12 -18.58
CA MET A 1 -14.85 -4.71 -18.51
C MET A 1 -15.74 -4.00 -17.49
N ASN A 2 -15.24 -3.76 -16.27
CA ASN A 2 -16.07 -3.22 -15.18
C ASN A 2 -16.14 -1.69 -15.25
N LYS A 3 -17.35 -1.18 -15.51
CA LYS A 3 -17.75 0.23 -15.71
C LYS A 3 -17.65 1.12 -14.45
N ALA A 4 -16.84 0.76 -13.44
CA ALA A 4 -16.76 1.47 -12.16
C ALA A 4 -15.39 2.13 -11.90
N GLY A 5 -14.42 2.03 -12.81
CA GLY A 5 -13.07 2.54 -12.57
C GLY A 5 -12.35 1.86 -11.38
N LEU A 6 -12.85 0.69 -10.95
CA LEU A 6 -12.28 -0.09 -9.86
C LEU A 6 -11.00 -0.76 -10.33
N LEU A 7 -9.87 -0.23 -9.88
CA LEU A 7 -8.57 -0.87 -10.07
C LEU A 7 -8.42 -2.03 -9.08
N PRO A 8 -7.91 -3.20 -9.51
CA PRO A 8 -7.56 -4.27 -8.59
C PRO A 8 -6.57 -3.76 -7.54
N LYS A 9 -6.65 -4.28 -6.32
CA LYS A 9 -5.67 -3.92 -5.27
C LYS A 9 -4.35 -4.64 -5.52
N LEU A 10 -3.24 -3.91 -5.45
CA LEU A 10 -1.91 -4.50 -5.37
C LEU A 10 -1.78 -5.21 -4.02
N ARG A 11 -1.51 -6.52 -4.05
CA ARG A 11 -1.37 -7.35 -2.85
C ARG A 11 0.09 -7.77 -2.71
N LEU A 12 0.82 -7.10 -1.82
CA LEU A 12 2.21 -7.44 -1.49
C LEU A 12 2.32 -8.62 -0.49
N GLY A 13 1.19 -8.98 0.13
CA GLY A 13 1.10 -10.11 1.03
C GLY A 13 -0.32 -10.66 1.07
N ILE A 14 -0.43 -11.95 1.36
CA ILE A 14 -1.70 -12.66 1.53
C ILE A 14 -1.79 -13.12 2.98
N LYS A 15 -2.81 -12.64 3.71
CA LYS A 15 -3.10 -13.09 5.06
C LYS A 15 -3.83 -14.43 5.01
N ASN A 16 -3.22 -15.48 5.54
CA ASN A 16 -3.80 -16.81 5.68
C ASN A 16 -3.78 -17.21 7.15
N GLY A 17 -4.96 -17.35 7.78
CA GLY A 17 -5.08 -17.89 9.15
C GLY A 17 -4.27 -17.16 10.22
N GLY A 18 -4.14 -15.83 10.09
CA GLY A 18 -3.36 -14.99 11.03
C GLY A 18 -1.90 -14.76 10.63
N ARG A 19 -1.39 -15.43 9.59
CA ARG A 19 -0.04 -15.23 9.07
C ARG A 19 -0.08 -14.54 7.71
N VAL A 20 0.62 -13.42 7.56
CA VAL A 20 0.81 -12.78 6.26
C VAL A 20 1.93 -13.51 5.52
N THR A 21 1.68 -13.97 4.30
CA THR A 21 2.70 -14.57 3.42
C THR A 21 3.04 -13.56 2.33
N PRO A 22 4.32 -13.15 2.20
CA PRO A 22 4.73 -12.23 1.15
C PRO A 22 4.55 -12.87 -0.23
N THR A 23 4.12 -12.09 -1.21
CA THR A 23 3.89 -12.54 -2.60
C THR A 23 5.14 -12.47 -3.47
N GLY A 24 6.23 -11.93 -2.93
CA GLY A 24 7.51 -11.74 -3.64
C GLY A 24 7.69 -10.31 -4.15
N PRO A 25 8.74 -10.06 -4.94
CA PRO A 25 9.03 -8.74 -5.49
C PRO A 25 8.08 -8.40 -6.66
N HIS A 26 7.44 -7.24 -6.55
CA HIS A 26 6.55 -6.68 -7.56
C HIS A 26 7.25 -5.54 -8.27
N LYS A 27 7.55 -5.72 -9.58
CA LYS A 27 8.10 -4.63 -10.40
C LYS A 27 6.94 -3.78 -10.90
N VAL A 28 6.77 -2.63 -10.27
CA VAL A 28 5.67 -1.71 -10.52
C VAL A 28 6.19 -0.39 -11.07
N LYS A 29 5.36 0.26 -11.88
CA LYS A 29 5.56 1.66 -12.27
C LYS A 29 4.55 2.52 -11.55
N ILE A 30 4.97 3.57 -10.87
CA ILE A 30 4.03 4.52 -10.28
C ILE A 30 3.38 5.34 -11.42
N VAL A 31 2.05 5.45 -11.42
CA VAL A 31 1.28 6.13 -12.47
C VAL A 31 0.68 7.43 -11.92
N GLU A 32 0.10 7.35 -10.73
CA GLU A 32 -0.60 8.45 -10.08
C GLU A 32 -0.57 8.22 -8.57
N ASP A 33 -0.49 9.28 -7.79
CA ASP A 33 -0.77 9.30 -6.37
C ASP A 33 -1.87 10.33 -6.07
N LYS A 34 -2.71 10.04 -5.08
CA LYS A 34 -3.73 10.98 -4.62
C LYS A 34 -4.07 10.80 -3.17
N LEU A 35 -4.40 11.91 -2.51
CA LEU A 35 -4.91 11.91 -1.16
C LEU A 35 -6.40 11.54 -1.16
N VAL A 36 -6.79 10.55 -0.36
CA VAL A 36 -8.18 10.13 -0.20
C VAL A 36 -8.58 10.12 1.27
N LYS A 37 -9.79 10.56 1.56
CA LYS A 37 -10.38 10.44 2.90
C LYS A 37 -11.21 9.17 2.95
N LYS A 38 -11.10 8.43 4.05
CA LYS A 38 -11.92 7.25 4.31
C LYS A 38 -12.40 7.26 5.75
N LEU A 39 -13.64 6.83 5.94
CA LEU A 39 -14.15 6.52 7.27
C LEU A 39 -13.53 5.21 7.74
N ASN A 40 -13.03 5.19 8.96
CA ASN A 40 -12.61 3.95 9.61
C ASN A 40 -13.81 3.25 10.29
N THR A 41 -13.56 2.10 10.92
CA THR A 41 -14.59 1.30 11.60
C THR A 41 -15.22 2.02 12.80
N GLU A 42 -14.59 3.07 13.31
CA GLU A 42 -15.07 3.89 14.43
C GLU A 42 -15.80 5.15 13.94
N GLY A 43 -15.97 5.32 12.63
CA GLY A 43 -16.63 6.47 12.03
C GLY A 43 -15.74 7.72 11.92
N VAL A 44 -14.44 7.60 12.19
CA VAL A 44 -13.48 8.70 12.13
C VAL A 44 -12.93 8.83 10.71
N GLU A 45 -12.86 10.06 10.21
CA GLU A 45 -12.22 10.36 8.92
C GLU A 45 -10.70 10.26 9.04
N GLU A 46 -10.12 9.29 8.32
CA GLU A 46 -8.68 9.12 8.20
C GLU A 46 -8.21 9.44 6.78
N PHE A 47 -7.00 10.02 6.69
CA PHE A 47 -6.36 10.35 5.43
C PHE A 47 -5.46 9.21 4.97
N PHE A 48 -5.65 8.80 3.72
CA PHE A 48 -4.85 7.79 3.04
C PHE A 48 -4.22 8.39 1.79
N VAL A 49 -3.06 7.88 1.42
CA VAL A 49 -2.49 8.09 0.09
C VAL A 49 -2.82 6.87 -0.75
N ARG A 50 -3.54 7.09 -1.85
CA ARG A 50 -3.82 6.08 -2.87
C ARG A 50 -2.78 6.21 -3.97
N TYR A 51 -1.97 5.19 -4.11
CA TYR A 51 -1.06 5.01 -5.24
C TYR A 51 -1.74 4.15 -6.30
N VAL A 52 -1.55 4.53 -7.56
CA VAL A 52 -1.86 3.72 -8.73
C VAL A 52 -0.55 3.25 -9.33
N PHE A 53 -0.38 1.94 -9.33
CA PHE A 53 0.76 1.25 -9.88
C PHE A 53 0.38 0.55 -11.17
N GLU A 54 1.31 0.40 -12.11
CA GLU A 54 1.17 -0.44 -13.28
C GLU A 54 2.15 -1.61 -13.18
N GLU A 55 1.64 -2.83 -13.23
CA GLU A 55 2.41 -4.07 -13.21
C GLU A 55 1.98 -4.92 -14.40
N ASN A 56 2.94 -5.33 -15.26
CA ASN A 56 2.66 -6.15 -16.45
C ASN A 56 1.55 -5.58 -17.36
N GLY A 57 1.44 -4.24 -17.46
CA GLY A 57 0.40 -3.55 -18.23
C GLY A 57 -0.98 -3.51 -17.55
N GLN A 58 -1.10 -3.99 -16.32
CA GLN A 58 -2.31 -3.89 -15.51
C GLN A 58 -2.15 -2.81 -14.43
N ARG A 59 -3.10 -1.88 -14.39
CA ARG A 59 -3.16 -0.87 -13.33
C ARG A 59 -3.76 -1.46 -12.07
N MET A 60 -3.08 -1.28 -10.96
CA MET A 60 -3.48 -1.70 -9.62
C MET A 60 -3.44 -0.52 -8.68
N GLN A 61 -4.27 -0.53 -7.63
CA GLN A 61 -4.26 0.50 -6.59
C GLN A 61 -3.69 -0.03 -5.28
N TYR A 62 -3.04 0.86 -4.53
CA TYR A 62 -2.52 0.56 -3.22
C TYR A 62 -2.78 1.76 -2.30
N ASP A 63 -3.50 1.52 -1.20
CA ASP A 63 -3.87 2.57 -0.25
C ASP A 63 -3.08 2.37 1.04
N CYS A 64 -2.36 3.39 1.51
CA CYS A 64 -1.69 3.38 2.81
C CYS A 64 -2.08 4.61 3.63
N HIS A 65 -1.95 4.53 4.96
CA HIS A 65 -2.22 5.66 5.84
C HIS A 65 -1.24 6.80 5.53
N MET A 66 -1.73 8.03 5.55
CA MET A 66 -0.87 9.21 5.35
C MET A 66 0.12 9.39 6.51
N LYS A 67 -0.34 9.13 7.74
CA LYS A 67 0.43 9.32 8.98
C LYS A 67 0.82 7.99 9.59
N ALA A 68 1.91 7.99 10.34
CA ALA A 68 2.24 6.91 11.28
C ALA A 68 1.14 6.79 12.36
N LYS A 69 0.99 5.60 12.96
CA LYS A 69 0.04 5.37 14.06
C LYS A 69 0.34 6.19 15.31
N VAL A 70 1.63 6.44 15.55
CA VAL A 70 2.11 7.20 16.71
C VAL A 70 2.79 8.45 16.19
N GLY A 71 2.37 9.61 16.70
CA GLY A 71 2.92 10.90 16.30
C GLY A 71 2.20 11.54 15.12
N ASN A 72 2.84 12.57 14.54
CA ASN A 72 2.29 13.33 13.42
C ASN A 72 3.15 13.17 12.15
N ASP A 73 4.12 12.25 12.19
CA ASP A 73 5.04 11.98 11.09
C ASP A 73 4.32 11.22 9.95
N PRO A 74 4.71 11.48 8.69
CA PRO A 74 4.19 10.73 7.56
C PRO A 74 4.57 9.26 7.67
N HIS A 75 3.69 8.38 7.18
CA HIS A 75 3.96 6.94 7.17
C HIS A 75 5.23 6.64 6.35
N TYR A 76 6.05 5.66 6.76
CA TYR A 76 7.35 5.37 6.12
C TYR A 76 7.23 5.15 4.61
N LEU A 77 6.19 4.43 4.17
CA LEU A 77 5.94 4.19 2.75
C LEU A 77 5.62 5.48 1.99
N VAL A 78 4.93 6.43 2.63
CA VAL A 78 4.64 7.74 2.03
C VAL A 78 5.94 8.52 1.89
N GLN A 79 6.84 8.46 2.88
CA GLN A 79 8.15 9.10 2.80
C GLN A 79 9.00 8.50 1.66
N ALA A 80 9.12 7.17 1.60
CA ALA A 80 9.91 6.48 0.58
C ALA A 80 9.37 6.70 -0.85
N LEU A 81 8.05 6.88 -1.00
CA LEU A 81 7.44 7.16 -2.30
C LEU A 81 7.33 8.65 -2.62
N ALA A 82 7.58 9.56 -1.66
CA ALA A 82 7.48 11.01 -1.89
C ALA A 82 8.53 11.52 -2.87
N GLU A 83 9.68 10.85 -2.96
CA GLU A 83 10.77 11.19 -3.87
C GLU A 83 10.66 10.50 -5.24
N VAL A 84 9.65 9.63 -5.43
CA VAL A 84 9.44 8.86 -6.66
C VAL A 84 8.52 9.63 -7.60
N GLU A 85 8.99 9.90 -8.82
CA GLU A 85 8.18 10.62 -9.81
C GLU A 85 7.21 9.68 -10.57
N PRO A 86 6.01 10.16 -10.96
CA PRO A 86 5.12 9.46 -11.88
C PRO A 86 5.85 8.97 -13.14
N GLY A 87 5.75 7.67 -13.42
CA GLY A 87 6.42 7.01 -14.54
C GLY A 87 7.69 6.23 -14.15
N GLU A 88 8.19 6.40 -12.92
CA GLU A 88 9.37 5.68 -12.43
C GLU A 88 9.06 4.20 -12.12
N GLU A 89 10.00 3.32 -12.46
CA GLU A 89 9.95 1.90 -12.13
C GLU A 89 10.60 1.64 -10.76
N LEU A 90 9.88 0.92 -9.92
CA LEU A 90 10.31 0.54 -8.58
C LEU A 90 9.90 -0.91 -8.28
N ILE A 91 10.62 -1.54 -7.36
CA ILE A 91 10.30 -2.88 -6.87
C ILE A 91 9.75 -2.73 -5.46
N LEU A 92 8.51 -3.19 -5.27
CA LEU A 92 7.88 -3.32 -3.96
C LEU A 92 7.94 -4.78 -3.53
N GLU A 93 8.50 -5.04 -2.37
CA GLU A 93 8.52 -6.39 -1.81
C GLU A 93 8.12 -6.35 -0.34
N MET A 94 7.13 -7.13 0.05
CA MET A 94 6.88 -7.37 1.47
C MET A 94 7.92 -8.36 2.00
N LYS A 95 8.64 -7.96 3.03
CA LYS A 95 9.61 -8.81 3.74
C LYS A 95 9.19 -9.03 5.17
N LYS A 96 9.71 -10.11 5.76
CA LYS A 96 9.52 -10.46 7.17
C LYS A 96 10.79 -10.17 7.95
N ALA A 97 10.66 -9.43 9.04
CA ALA A 97 11.67 -9.30 10.09
C ALA A 97 11.11 -9.91 11.38
N GLY A 98 11.40 -11.18 11.62
CA GLY A 98 10.88 -11.91 12.78
C GLY A 98 9.35 -12.02 12.76
N VAL A 99 8.70 -11.45 13.77
CA VAL A 99 7.23 -11.40 13.89
C VAL A 99 6.61 -10.29 13.04
N LYS A 100 7.42 -9.30 12.60
CA LYS A 100 6.96 -8.12 11.88
C LYS A 100 7.07 -8.28 10.37
N SER A 101 6.24 -7.55 9.64
CA SER A 101 6.33 -7.39 8.20
C SER A 101 6.63 -5.94 7.82
N TYR A 102 7.42 -5.74 6.77
CA TYR A 102 7.73 -4.42 6.24
C TYR A 102 7.72 -4.46 4.71
N ILE A 103 7.55 -3.30 4.08
CA ILE A 103 7.62 -3.18 2.63
C ILE A 103 8.96 -2.54 2.28
N GLU A 104 9.76 -3.28 1.53
CA GLU A 104 10.99 -2.79 0.95
C GLU A 104 10.69 -2.11 -0.38
N VAL A 105 11.20 -0.88 -0.56
CA VAL A 105 11.06 -0.10 -1.79
C VAL A 105 12.44 0.02 -2.44
N THR A 106 12.56 -0.48 -3.67
CA THR A 106 13.82 -0.38 -4.43
C THR A 106 13.58 0.44 -5.69
N ARG A 107 14.27 1.57 -5.82
CA ARG A 107 14.19 2.45 -7.01
C ARG A 107 15.15 1.94 -8.08
N VAL A 108 14.62 1.41 -9.17
CA VAL A 108 15.42 0.74 -10.21
C VAL A 108 16.33 1.74 -10.94
N ALA A 109 15.86 2.98 -11.14
CA ALA A 109 16.59 4.02 -11.86
C ALA A 109 17.84 4.53 -11.12
N LEU A 110 17.80 4.57 -9.79
CA LEU A 110 18.87 5.13 -8.96
C LEU A 110 19.76 4.04 -8.32
N GLY A 111 19.38 2.76 -8.43
CA GLY A 111 20.03 1.67 -7.67
C GLY A 111 19.94 1.85 -6.16
N GLN A 112 19.07 2.75 -5.69
CA GLN A 112 18.87 3.04 -4.28
C GLN A 112 17.84 2.07 -3.69
N LYS A 113 18.24 1.50 -2.55
CA LYS A 113 17.42 0.59 -1.77
C LYS A 113 17.05 1.29 -0.48
N GLU A 114 15.78 1.59 -0.30
CA GLU A 114 15.28 2.13 0.95
C GLU A 114 14.60 1.01 1.75
N THR A 115 15.23 0.67 2.88
CA THR A 115 14.68 -0.24 3.87
C THR A 115 14.44 0.56 5.13
N VAL A 116 13.23 1.08 5.29
CA VAL A 116 12.86 1.79 6.51
C VAL A 116 12.29 0.76 7.48
N GLU A 117 12.86 0.70 8.69
CA GLU A 117 12.36 -0.14 9.76
C GLU A 117 10.91 0.26 10.06
N ALA A 118 9.96 -0.65 9.83
CA ALA A 118 8.56 -0.43 10.16
C ALA A 118 8.40 -0.45 11.68
N ASP A 119 8.45 0.72 12.31
CA ASP A 119 8.00 0.89 13.69
C ASP A 119 6.48 0.66 13.75
N ASP A 120 6.13 -0.32 14.58
CA ASP A 120 4.79 -0.78 14.97
C ASP A 120 3.75 -1.11 13.88
N ASP A 121 3.77 -2.39 13.49
CA ASP A 121 2.99 -3.06 12.45
C ASP A 121 1.48 -3.07 12.72
N GLY A 122 0.74 -2.28 11.92
CA GLY A 122 -0.63 -2.58 11.57
C GLY A 122 -0.71 -2.87 10.08
N SER A 123 -0.47 -4.13 9.68
CA SER A 123 -0.97 -4.78 8.46
C SER A 123 -1.37 -3.83 7.31
N PRO A 124 -0.52 -3.61 6.30
CA PRO A 124 -0.95 -2.81 5.18
C PRO A 124 -1.92 -3.61 4.30
N GLY A 125 -3.17 -3.16 4.22
CA GLY A 125 -4.05 -3.51 3.09
C GLY A 125 -5.29 -4.37 3.36
N GLU A 126 -5.58 -4.75 4.61
CA GLU A 126 -6.84 -5.42 4.94
C GLU A 126 -7.72 -4.55 5.85
N MET A 127 -8.48 -3.63 5.24
CA MET A 127 -9.82 -3.36 5.74
C MET A 127 -10.76 -4.30 4.98
N THR A 128 -11.36 -5.24 5.70
CA THR A 128 -12.56 -5.94 5.26
C THR A 128 -13.63 -4.87 5.03
N PHE A 129 -14.04 -4.72 3.77
CA PHE A 129 -15.32 -4.10 3.47
C PHE A 129 -16.36 -5.11 3.98
N GLN A 130 -17.07 -4.77 5.06
CA GLN A 130 -18.38 -5.38 5.25
C GLN A 130 -19.23 -4.80 4.13
N ASP A 131 -19.48 -5.60 3.09
CA ASP A 131 -20.62 -5.39 2.20
C ASP A 131 -21.83 -5.21 3.13
N GLU A 132 -22.34 -3.98 3.22
CA GLU A 132 -23.65 -3.75 3.81
C GLU A 132 -24.64 -4.60 2.99
N PRO A 133 -25.39 -5.54 3.59
CA PRO A 133 -26.54 -6.09 2.90
C PRO A 133 -27.51 -4.94 2.67
N ASN A 134 -27.64 -4.55 1.40
CA ASN A 134 -28.65 -3.60 0.95
C ASN A 134 -30.03 -4.06 1.44
N LEU A 135 -30.75 -3.14 2.06
CA LEU A 135 -32.12 -3.28 2.54
C LEU A 135 -33.05 -3.88 1.47
N GLU A 136 -33.98 -4.72 1.92
CA GLU A 136 -35.38 -4.67 1.50
C GLU A 136 -36.26 -4.45 2.75
#